data_AF-A0A835T8R9-F1
#
_entry.id   AF-A0A835T8R9-F1
#
_cell.length_a   1.000
_cell.length_b   1.000
_cell.length_c   1.000
_cell.angle_alpha   90.00
_cell.angle_beta   90.00
_cell.angle_gamma   90.00
#
_symmetry.space_group_name_H-M   'P 1'
#
loop_
_entity.id
_entity.type
_entity.pdbx_description
1 polymer ?
#
loop_
_entity_poly.entity_id
_entity_poly.type
_entity_poly.pdbx_seq_one_letter_code
_entity_poly.pdbx_strand_id
1 'polypeptide(L)'
;MSTGAAATTAPLPNGDDNDGRYTLGHYYGSTKKVKVPELDHNARRRQRVIAEIVEAGRRLGIKEDVIRTNLDKMEALLPELTPDVNKMRAAEWAKLARDVNQVAMMLVVIKTSYPGANVGKIVSRAPKTLLQSPEQLQADAAVVRKVLAGAPNADAIIEEVPYLMSPPALAQSLSNVSRWYNTKDPVAMISKNPKLLLNVEEADLEADPLYGLSLNLSTIDTWDFGLQKVGGDGDGGEAATAAPAPAQPQPQPA
;
A
#
# COMPACT_ATOMS: atom_id res chain seq x y z
N MET A 1 -26.57 -73.01 -78.54
CA MET A 1 -25.38 -72.63 -79.33
C MET A 1 -24.58 -71.67 -78.45
N SER A 2 -23.46 -72.09 -77.84
CA SER A 2 -22.09 -71.99 -78.43
C SER A 2 -21.89 -70.61 -79.05
N THR A 3 -20.93 -69.75 -78.68
CA THR A 3 -19.53 -69.98 -78.28
C THR A 3 -18.86 -68.62 -77.99
N GLY A 4 -17.88 -68.61 -77.08
CA GLY A 4 -16.59 -67.94 -77.27
C GLY A 4 -16.44 -66.52 -76.68
N ALA A 5 -15.57 -66.27 -75.70
CA ALA A 5 -14.10 -66.34 -75.70
C ALA A 5 -13.48 -64.93 -75.90
N ALA A 6 -12.76 -64.46 -74.89
CA ALA A 6 -11.42 -63.84 -75.02
C ALA A 6 -10.95 -63.37 -73.63
N ALA A 7 -10.08 -64.17 -73.01
CA ALA A 7 -9.20 -63.70 -71.95
C ALA A 7 -8.03 -62.95 -72.60
N THR A 8 -7.68 -61.78 -72.09
CA THR A 8 -6.45 -61.07 -72.41
C THR A 8 -5.76 -60.70 -71.10
N THR A 9 -4.52 -61.16 -70.98
CA THR A 9 -3.64 -61.06 -69.83
C THR A 9 -2.69 -59.87 -70.01
N ALA A 10 -2.25 -59.33 -68.86
CA ALA A 10 -1.10 -58.45 -68.62
C ALA A 10 -1.37 -56.92 -68.64
N PRO A 11 -0.55 -56.08 -67.96
CA PRO A 11 0.60 -56.37 -67.09
C PRO A 11 0.51 -55.75 -65.68
N LEU A 12 1.32 -56.27 -64.76
CA LEU A 12 1.63 -55.64 -63.46
C LEU A 12 2.52 -54.39 -63.68
N PRO A 13 2.18 -53.23 -63.11
CA PRO A 13 3.13 -52.17 -62.87
C PRO A 13 3.67 -52.25 -61.44
N ASN A 14 4.98 -52.51 -61.42
CA ASN A 14 6.02 -52.17 -60.43
C ASN A 14 5.58 -51.44 -59.16
N GLY A 15 6.02 -52.01 -58.03
CA GLY A 15 6.15 -51.27 -56.79
C GLY A 15 7.15 -50.14 -56.96
N ASP A 16 6.73 -48.95 -56.52
CA ASP A 16 7.64 -47.98 -55.96
C ASP A 16 7.22 -47.76 -54.51
N ASP A 17 8.13 -48.15 -53.65
CA ASP A 17 8.21 -47.81 -52.26
C ASP A 17 8.02 -46.31 -52.08
N ASN A 18 6.89 -45.92 -51.48
CA ASN A 18 6.86 -44.66 -50.77
C ASN A 18 6.13 -44.87 -49.46
N ASP A 19 6.94 -45.01 -48.42
CA ASP A 19 6.60 -44.88 -47.02
C ASP A 19 5.67 -43.68 -46.84
N GLY A 20 4.37 -43.96 -46.91
CA GLY A 20 3.31 -43.11 -46.40
C GLY A 20 3.42 -43.08 -44.88
N ARG A 21 4.49 -42.45 -44.38
CA ARG A 21 4.54 -41.88 -43.04
C ARG A 21 3.33 -40.99 -42.94
N TYR A 22 2.27 -41.52 -42.34
CA TYR A 22 1.21 -40.72 -41.75
C TYR A 22 1.88 -39.82 -40.72
N THR A 23 2.34 -38.66 -41.17
CA THR A 23 2.73 -37.61 -40.26
C THR A 23 1.48 -37.26 -39.47
N LEU A 24 1.60 -37.35 -38.15
CA LEU A 24 0.62 -36.94 -37.15
C LEU A 24 0.37 -35.41 -37.20
N GLY A 25 0.45 -34.79 -38.38
CA GLY A 25 0.44 -33.35 -38.60
C GLY A 25 -0.84 -32.83 -39.24
N HIS A 26 -1.79 -33.68 -39.61
CA HIS A 26 -3.02 -33.27 -40.31
C HIS A 26 -4.27 -33.10 -39.43
N TYR A 27 -4.17 -33.32 -38.11
CA TYR A 27 -5.28 -33.08 -37.16
C TYR A 27 -5.25 -31.72 -36.45
N TYR A 28 -4.26 -30.86 -36.73
CA TYR A 28 -4.24 -29.47 -36.26
C TYR A 28 -4.58 -28.46 -37.37
N GLY A 29 -5.32 -28.89 -38.39
CA GLY A 29 -5.88 -28.02 -39.41
C GLY A 29 -7.06 -27.22 -38.87
N SER A 30 -6.87 -25.91 -38.76
CA SER A 30 -7.92 -24.92 -38.51
C SER A 30 -8.46 -24.86 -37.07
N THR A 31 -7.59 -24.53 -36.12
CA THR A 31 -8.05 -23.75 -34.97
C THR A 31 -8.44 -22.37 -35.50
N LYS A 32 -9.70 -22.23 -35.96
CA LYS A 32 -10.36 -20.92 -36.02
C LYS A 32 -10.03 -20.27 -34.68
N LYS A 33 -9.21 -19.21 -34.68
CA LYS A 33 -8.97 -18.41 -33.49
C LYS A 33 -10.34 -17.87 -33.09
N VAL A 34 -11.03 -18.62 -32.22
CA VAL A 34 -12.20 -18.12 -31.52
C VAL A 34 -11.67 -16.89 -30.82
N LYS A 35 -12.09 -15.71 -31.27
CA LYS A 35 -11.91 -14.46 -30.52
C LYS A 35 -12.65 -14.71 -29.22
N VAL A 36 -11.96 -15.28 -28.24
CA VAL A 36 -12.46 -15.29 -26.86
C VAL A 36 -12.69 -13.82 -26.56
N PRO A 37 -13.93 -13.40 -26.22
CA PRO A 37 -14.19 -12.02 -25.88
C PRO A 37 -13.27 -11.65 -24.73
N GLU A 38 -12.23 -10.87 -25.03
CA GLU A 38 -11.24 -10.34 -24.08
C GLU A 38 -11.90 -9.45 -23.00
N LEU A 39 -13.18 -9.14 -23.22
CA LEU A 39 -14.01 -8.16 -22.54
C LEU A 39 -14.42 -8.49 -21.09
N ASP A 40 -14.13 -9.67 -20.53
CA ASP A 40 -14.75 -10.05 -19.24
C ASP A 40 -13.78 -10.51 -18.15
N HIS A 41 -12.46 -10.48 -18.36
CA HIS A 41 -11.52 -10.90 -17.32
C HIS A 41 -11.53 -9.98 -16.10
N ASN A 42 -11.55 -8.66 -16.32
CA ASN A 42 -11.59 -7.66 -15.26
C ASN A 42 -12.94 -7.65 -14.53
N ALA A 43 -14.04 -7.76 -15.26
CA ALA A 43 -15.38 -7.84 -14.67
C ALA A 43 -15.58 -9.12 -13.86
N ARG A 44 -15.11 -10.28 -14.33
CA ARG A 44 -15.07 -11.53 -13.53
C ARG A 44 -14.18 -11.42 -12.30
N ARG A 45 -13.00 -10.78 -12.42
CA ARG A 45 -12.13 -10.55 -11.26
C ARG A 45 -12.83 -9.67 -10.23
N ARG A 46 -13.47 -8.58 -10.67
CA ARG A 46 -14.27 -7.69 -9.80
C ARG A 46 -15.42 -8.45 -9.12
N GLN A 47 -16.17 -9.26 -9.86
CA GLN A 47 -17.26 -10.07 -9.30
C GLN A 47 -16.77 -11.02 -8.22
N ARG A 48 -15.62 -11.69 -8.42
CA ARG A 48 -15.00 -12.55 -7.41
C ARG A 48 -14.60 -11.78 -6.15
N VAL A 49 -13.96 -10.63 -6.31
CA VAL A 49 -13.58 -9.75 -5.19
C VAL A 49 -14.82 -9.29 -4.40
N ILE A 50 -15.87 -8.85 -5.09
CA ILE A 50 -17.12 -8.43 -4.44
C ILE A 50 -17.76 -9.61 -3.68
N ALA A 51 -17.79 -10.80 -4.28
CA ALA A 51 -18.33 -12.00 -3.63
C ALA A 51 -17.57 -12.34 -2.34
N GLU A 52 -16.24 -12.23 -2.36
CA GLU A 52 -15.39 -12.44 -1.18
C GLU A 52 -15.66 -11.41 -0.07
N ILE A 53 -15.81 -10.13 -0.44
CA ILE A 53 -16.16 -9.05 0.50
C ILE A 53 -17.55 -9.28 1.11
N VAL A 54 -18.53 -9.68 0.29
CA VAL A 54 -19.88 -10.01 0.75
C VAL A 54 -19.86 -11.19 1.73
N GLU A 55 -19.12 -12.25 1.42
CA GLU A 55 -19.00 -13.41 2.31
C GLU A 55 -18.36 -13.01 3.65
N ALA A 56 -17.28 -12.23 3.61
CA ALA A 56 -16.63 -11.71 4.80
C ALA A 56 -17.56 -10.80 5.62
N GLY A 57 -18.32 -9.92 4.97
CA GLY A 57 -19.31 -9.05 5.61
C GLY A 57 -20.47 -9.81 6.23
N ARG A 58 -20.93 -10.91 5.61
CA ARG A 58 -21.94 -11.81 6.20
C ARG A 58 -21.48 -12.38 7.54
N ARG A 59 -20.20 -12.76 7.65
CA ARG A 59 -19.60 -13.23 8.91
C ARG A 59 -19.54 -12.14 9.99
N LEU A 60 -19.57 -10.87 9.59
CA LEU A 60 -19.65 -9.70 10.48
C LEU A 60 -21.10 -9.25 10.77
N GLY A 61 -22.12 -9.96 10.25
CA GLY A 61 -23.53 -9.60 10.44
C GLY A 61 -24.01 -8.44 9.55
N ILE A 62 -23.28 -8.09 8.48
CA ILE A 62 -23.66 -7.03 7.55
C ILE A 62 -24.49 -7.64 6.41
N LYS A 63 -25.61 -7.01 6.05
CA LYS A 63 -26.47 -7.46 4.95
C LYS A 63 -25.78 -7.30 3.59
N GLU A 64 -25.92 -8.29 2.73
CA GLU A 64 -25.31 -8.30 1.38
C GLU A 64 -25.72 -7.08 0.54
N ASP A 65 -27.01 -6.75 0.50
CA ASP A 65 -27.52 -5.61 -0.29
C ASP A 65 -26.88 -4.29 0.12
N VAL A 66 -26.61 -4.13 1.43
CA VAL A 66 -25.95 -2.93 1.98
C VAL A 66 -24.51 -2.87 1.47
N ILE A 67 -23.77 -3.98 1.53
CA ILE A 67 -22.37 -4.04 1.06
C ILE A 67 -22.30 -3.69 -0.42
N ARG A 68 -23.10 -4.34 -1.28
CA ARG A 68 -23.08 -4.09 -2.72
C ARG A 68 -23.42 -2.64 -3.06
N THR A 69 -24.54 -2.14 -2.51
CA THR A 69 -24.98 -0.76 -2.73
C THR A 69 -23.93 0.26 -2.27
N ASN A 70 -23.29 0.00 -1.14
CA ASN A 70 -22.31 0.92 -0.57
C ASN A 70 -20.96 0.86 -1.28
N LEU A 71 -20.54 -0.30 -1.78
CA LEU A 71 -19.36 -0.41 -2.66
C LEU A 71 -19.56 0.38 -3.96
N ASP A 72 -20.75 0.31 -4.57
CA ASP A 72 -21.05 1.08 -5.78
C ASP A 72 -21.05 2.60 -5.49
N LYS A 73 -21.57 3.02 -4.32
CA LYS A 73 -21.48 4.42 -3.87
C LYS A 73 -20.04 4.86 -3.61
N MET A 74 -19.20 3.99 -3.03
CA MET A 74 -17.78 4.30 -2.79
C MET A 74 -17.03 4.50 -4.12
N GLU A 75 -17.29 3.65 -5.12
CA GLU A 75 -16.72 3.81 -6.46
C GLU A 75 -17.21 5.11 -7.14
N ALA A 76 -18.47 5.48 -6.94
CA ALA A 76 -19.02 6.75 -7.44
C ALA A 76 -18.41 7.97 -6.74
N LEU A 77 -18.10 7.88 -5.44
CA LEU A 77 -17.42 8.94 -4.68
C LEU A 77 -15.97 9.12 -5.14
N LEU A 78 -15.28 8.01 -5.38
CA LEU A 78 -13.88 8.01 -5.77
C LEU A 78 -13.62 6.83 -6.72
N PRO A 79 -13.57 7.06 -8.04
CA PRO A 79 -13.37 5.99 -9.03
C PRO A 79 -12.05 5.22 -8.85
N GLU A 80 -11.05 5.86 -8.23
CA GLU A 80 -9.76 5.24 -7.91
C GLU A 80 -9.84 4.26 -6.71
N LEU A 81 -10.95 4.28 -5.96
CA LEU A 81 -11.21 3.40 -4.80
C LEU A 81 -11.83 2.06 -5.22
N THR A 82 -11.23 1.40 -6.20
CA THR A 82 -11.66 0.06 -6.61
C THR A 82 -11.27 -0.96 -5.55
N PRO A 83 -12.18 -1.83 -5.07
CA PRO A 83 -11.84 -2.86 -4.10
C PRO A 83 -10.75 -3.80 -4.62
N ASP A 84 -9.67 -3.95 -3.83
CA ASP A 84 -8.56 -4.86 -4.12
C ASP A 84 -8.17 -5.62 -2.85
N VAL A 85 -8.38 -6.94 -2.87
CA VAL A 85 -8.08 -7.83 -1.75
C VAL A 85 -6.59 -8.04 -1.51
N ASN A 86 -5.74 -7.69 -2.48
CA ASN A 86 -4.28 -7.74 -2.30
C ASN A 86 -3.78 -6.60 -1.41
N LYS A 87 -4.46 -5.45 -1.42
CA LYS A 87 -4.07 -4.26 -0.63
C LYS A 87 -4.71 -4.23 0.75
N MET A 88 -5.92 -4.77 0.88
CA MET A 88 -6.69 -4.74 2.12
C MET A 88 -7.62 -5.94 2.18
N ARG A 89 -7.77 -6.56 3.36
CA ARG A 89 -8.51 -7.82 3.48
C ARG A 89 -9.98 -7.63 3.16
N ALA A 90 -10.65 -8.66 2.63
CA ALA A 90 -12.08 -8.62 2.31
C ALA A 90 -12.97 -8.18 3.50
N ALA A 91 -12.62 -8.63 4.72
CA ALA A 91 -13.32 -8.22 5.95
C ALA A 91 -13.18 -6.72 6.27
N GLU A 92 -12.04 -6.11 5.92
CA GLU A 92 -11.79 -4.68 6.12
C GLU A 92 -12.55 -3.84 5.09
N TRP A 93 -12.59 -4.28 3.83
CA TRP A 93 -13.47 -3.70 2.82
C TRP A 93 -14.95 -3.77 3.23
N ALA A 94 -15.39 -4.88 3.82
CA ALA A 94 -16.76 -5.00 4.34
C ALA A 94 -17.03 -4.01 5.49
N LYS A 95 -16.04 -3.72 6.34
CA LYS A 95 -16.16 -2.69 7.38
C LYS A 95 -16.31 -1.29 6.77
N LEU A 96 -15.56 -0.95 5.73
CA LEU A 96 -15.74 0.33 5.02
C LEU A 96 -17.11 0.42 4.36
N ALA A 97 -17.53 -0.65 3.68
CA ALA A 97 -18.85 -0.71 3.04
C ALA A 97 -20.02 -0.68 4.05
N ARG A 98 -19.77 -0.88 5.35
CA ARG A 98 -20.79 -0.72 6.39
C ARG A 98 -21.26 0.72 6.52
N ASP A 99 -20.35 1.69 6.39
CA ASP A 99 -20.63 3.12 6.59
C ASP A 99 -19.90 3.99 5.55
N VAL A 100 -20.60 4.28 4.45
CA VAL A 100 -20.08 5.15 3.38
C VAL A 100 -19.96 6.60 3.82
N ASN A 101 -20.76 7.05 4.79
CA ASN A 101 -20.67 8.42 5.27
C ASN A 101 -19.35 8.62 6.03
N GLN A 102 -18.93 7.62 6.82
CA GLN A 102 -17.60 7.63 7.42
C GLN A 102 -16.51 7.74 6.36
N VAL A 103 -16.58 6.95 5.28
CA VAL A 103 -15.60 7.05 4.18
C VAL A 103 -15.57 8.47 3.59
N ALA A 104 -16.73 9.07 3.30
CA ALA A 104 -16.80 10.43 2.78
C ALA A 104 -16.19 11.47 3.74
N MET A 105 -16.47 11.36 5.06
CA MET A 105 -15.87 12.21 6.08
C MET A 105 -14.34 12.05 6.12
N MET A 106 -13.84 10.82 6.04
CA MET A 106 -12.41 10.55 5.99
C MET A 106 -11.75 11.20 4.77
N LEU A 107 -12.37 11.13 3.60
CA LEU A 107 -11.86 11.80 2.38
C LEU A 107 -11.76 13.32 2.57
N VAL A 108 -12.76 13.92 3.24
CA VAL A 108 -12.73 15.35 3.59
C VAL A 108 -11.58 15.65 4.55
N VAL A 109 -11.40 14.86 5.62
CA VAL A 109 -10.30 15.05 6.58
C VAL A 109 -8.93 14.95 5.92
N ILE A 110 -8.73 13.98 5.02
CA ILE A 110 -7.48 13.88 4.23
C ILE A 110 -7.30 15.15 3.41
N LYS A 111 -8.34 15.61 2.70
CA LYS A 111 -8.24 16.80 1.85
C LYS A 111 -7.99 18.08 2.62
N THR A 112 -8.61 18.25 3.80
CA THR A 112 -8.39 19.43 4.65
C THR A 112 -7.01 19.43 5.28
N SER A 113 -6.49 18.25 5.60
CA SER A 113 -5.16 18.11 6.23
C SER A 113 -4.03 18.27 5.22
N TYR A 114 -4.21 17.78 4.00
CA TYR A 114 -3.23 17.79 2.90
C TYR A 114 -3.84 18.41 1.63
N PRO A 115 -4.04 19.74 1.60
CA PRO A 115 -4.78 20.41 0.53
C PRO A 115 -4.14 20.29 -0.85
N GLY A 116 -2.82 20.17 -0.93
CA GLY A 116 -2.05 19.96 -2.17
C GLY A 116 -2.01 18.52 -2.66
N ALA A 117 -2.40 17.55 -1.83
CA ALA A 117 -2.34 16.13 -2.20
C ALA A 117 -3.56 15.65 -2.98
N ASN A 118 -3.34 14.67 -3.86
CA ASN A 118 -4.37 13.87 -4.51
C ASN A 118 -4.86 12.76 -3.58
N VAL A 119 -6.05 12.97 -3.02
CA VAL A 119 -6.71 12.02 -2.10
C VAL A 119 -6.97 10.66 -2.76
N GLY A 120 -7.30 10.64 -4.04
CA GLY A 120 -7.52 9.39 -4.79
C GLY A 120 -6.29 8.49 -4.80
N LYS A 121 -5.12 9.07 -5.08
CA LYS A 121 -3.85 8.35 -5.03
C LYS A 121 -3.49 7.89 -3.63
N ILE A 122 -3.70 8.73 -2.62
CA ILE A 122 -3.46 8.38 -1.21
C ILE A 122 -4.25 7.13 -0.84
N VAL A 123 -5.56 7.16 -1.09
CA VAL A 123 -6.46 6.09 -0.65
C VAL A 123 -6.34 4.84 -1.52
N SER A 124 -6.10 4.97 -2.82
CA SER A 124 -5.88 3.81 -3.70
C SER A 124 -4.58 3.06 -3.36
N ARG A 125 -3.59 3.73 -2.77
CA ARG A 125 -2.35 3.11 -2.26
C ARG A 125 -2.51 2.58 -0.83
N ALA A 126 -3.14 3.34 0.07
CA ALA A 126 -3.32 2.98 1.47
C ALA A 126 -4.81 3.03 1.90
N PRO A 127 -5.65 2.09 1.42
CA PRO A 127 -7.09 2.11 1.71
C PRO A 127 -7.39 1.86 3.20
N LYS A 128 -6.46 1.25 3.95
CA LYS A 128 -6.59 1.02 5.40
C LYS A 128 -6.69 2.31 6.21
N THR A 129 -6.18 3.43 5.71
CA THR A 129 -6.31 4.75 6.36
C THR A 129 -7.78 5.12 6.58
N LEU A 130 -8.70 4.65 5.71
CA LEU A 130 -10.13 4.90 5.85
C LEU A 130 -10.79 4.16 7.03
N LEU A 131 -10.12 3.19 7.64
CA LEU A 131 -10.64 2.43 8.79
C LEU A 131 -10.44 3.17 10.12
N GLN A 132 -9.62 4.24 10.12
CA GLN A 132 -9.39 5.07 11.31
C GLN A 132 -10.61 5.94 11.62
N SER A 133 -10.62 6.54 12.81
CA SER A 133 -11.59 7.59 13.12
C SER A 133 -11.14 8.92 12.48
N PRO A 134 -12.09 9.80 12.10
CA PRO A 134 -11.77 11.13 11.58
C PRO A 134 -10.91 11.95 12.54
N GLU A 135 -11.18 11.87 13.83
CA GLU A 135 -10.48 12.61 14.88
C GLU A 135 -9.02 12.14 15.02
N GLN A 136 -8.81 10.81 14.99
CA GLN A 136 -7.47 10.24 15.05
C GLN A 136 -6.65 10.65 13.83
N LEU A 137 -7.22 10.54 12.62
CA LEU A 137 -6.54 10.93 11.39
C LEU A 137 -6.17 12.42 11.38
N GLN A 138 -7.06 13.28 11.88
CA GLN A 138 -6.79 14.71 11.99
C GLN A 138 -5.67 15.01 12.99
N ALA A 139 -5.67 14.34 14.15
CA ALA A 139 -4.61 14.48 15.15
C ALA A 139 -3.25 14.01 14.62
N ASP A 140 -3.23 12.84 13.97
CA ASP A 140 -2.05 12.27 13.33
C ASP A 140 -1.50 13.21 12.25
N ALA A 141 -2.38 13.76 11.40
CA ALA A 141 -1.97 14.69 10.37
C ALA A 141 -1.38 15.99 10.94
N ALA A 142 -1.89 16.49 12.07
CA ALA A 142 -1.31 17.67 12.73
C ALA A 142 0.14 17.40 13.20
N VAL A 143 0.39 16.22 13.77
CA VAL A 143 1.75 15.80 14.18
C VAL A 143 2.65 15.65 12.96
N VAL A 144 2.22 14.88 11.95
CA VAL A 144 2.99 14.66 10.71
C VAL A 144 3.35 15.98 10.03
N ARG A 145 2.43 16.93 9.97
CA ARG A 145 2.70 18.25 9.41
C ARG A 145 3.70 19.08 10.21
N LYS A 146 3.69 18.97 11.55
CA LYS A 146 4.70 19.61 12.40
C LYS A 146 6.08 19.04 12.10
N VAL A 147 6.19 17.71 11.97
CA VAL A 147 7.45 17.01 11.64
C VAL A 147 7.96 17.41 10.25
N LEU A 148 7.06 17.48 9.26
CA LEU A 148 7.39 17.83 7.87
C LEU A 148 7.42 19.34 7.60
N ALA A 149 7.37 20.19 8.63
CA ALA A 149 7.31 21.64 8.44
C ALA A 149 8.54 22.22 7.68
N GLY A 150 9.69 21.54 7.75
CA GLY A 150 10.89 21.90 7.00
C GLY A 150 10.90 21.43 5.54
N ALA A 151 9.94 20.59 5.12
CA ALA A 151 9.84 20.11 3.75
C ALA A 151 9.12 21.14 2.86
N PRO A 152 9.65 21.49 1.68
CA PRO A 152 9.02 22.46 0.79
C PRO A 152 7.64 21.99 0.26
N ASN A 153 7.44 20.67 0.12
CA ASN A 153 6.21 20.08 -0.41
C ASN A 153 5.79 18.85 0.43
N ALA A 154 5.41 19.06 1.70
CA ALA A 154 4.97 17.98 2.58
C ALA A 154 3.82 17.15 1.99
N ASP A 155 2.85 17.80 1.33
CA ASP A 155 1.70 17.13 0.72
C ASP A 155 2.11 16.16 -0.41
N ALA A 156 3.16 16.49 -1.18
CA ALA A 156 3.67 15.61 -2.23
C ALA A 156 4.38 14.38 -1.65
N ILE A 157 5.03 14.52 -0.50
CA ILE A 157 5.63 13.39 0.23
C ILE A 157 4.53 12.42 0.67
N ILE A 158 3.45 12.94 1.24
CA ILE A 158 2.30 12.14 1.71
C ILE A 158 1.52 11.51 0.56
N GLU A 159 1.34 12.23 -0.56
CA GLU A 159 0.74 11.65 -1.77
C GLU A 159 1.56 10.46 -2.28
N GLU A 160 2.89 10.59 -2.27
CA GLU A 160 3.78 9.55 -2.79
C GLU A 160 3.92 8.36 -1.85
N VAL A 161 3.92 8.62 -0.55
CA VAL A 161 4.11 7.61 0.50
C VAL A 161 3.03 7.75 1.59
N PRO A 162 1.79 7.29 1.32
CA PRO A 162 0.65 7.52 2.21
C PRO A 162 0.77 6.92 3.61
N TYR A 163 1.58 5.87 3.80
CA TYR A 163 1.73 5.26 5.13
C TYR A 163 2.38 6.22 6.14
N LEU A 164 3.10 7.26 5.67
CA LEU A 164 3.69 8.31 6.52
C LEU A 164 2.66 9.22 7.18
N MET A 165 1.38 9.10 6.83
CA MET A 165 0.30 9.75 7.56
C MET A 165 0.20 9.26 9.01
N SER A 166 0.80 8.10 9.33
CA SER A 166 0.95 7.59 10.69
C SER A 166 2.22 8.18 11.35
N PRO A 167 2.12 8.92 12.47
CA PRO A 167 3.29 9.50 13.13
C PRO A 167 4.37 8.49 13.52
N PRO A 168 4.05 7.30 14.09
CA PRO A 168 5.04 6.26 14.34
C PRO A 168 5.79 5.82 13.09
N ALA A 169 5.08 5.62 11.97
CA ALA A 169 5.68 5.16 10.73
C ALA A 169 6.59 6.23 10.10
N LEU A 170 6.19 7.51 10.21
CA LEU A 170 7.03 8.64 9.81
C LEU A 170 8.31 8.70 10.65
N ALA A 171 8.21 8.56 11.97
CA ALA A 171 9.36 8.61 12.86
C ALA A 171 10.37 7.49 12.57
N GLN A 172 9.88 6.26 12.38
CA GLN A 172 10.71 5.12 12.00
C GLN A 172 11.38 5.36 10.64
N SER A 173 10.62 5.83 9.64
CA SER A 173 11.16 6.11 8.30
C SER A 173 12.28 7.16 8.34
N LEU A 174 12.11 8.23 9.14
CA LEU A 174 13.13 9.26 9.32
C LEU A 174 14.38 8.72 10.02
N SER A 175 14.21 7.87 11.04
CA SER A 175 15.31 7.20 11.74
C SER A 175 16.11 6.32 10.78
N ASN A 176 15.43 5.52 9.96
CA ASN A 176 16.05 4.64 8.97
C ASN A 176 16.83 5.43 7.90
N VAL A 177 16.24 6.50 7.37
CA VAL A 177 16.92 7.38 6.40
C VAL A 177 18.16 8.03 7.04
N SER A 178 18.04 8.53 8.27
CA SER A 178 19.18 9.09 9.01
C SER A 178 20.32 8.06 9.13
N ARG A 179 20.00 6.83 9.54
CA ARG A 179 20.97 5.74 9.71
C ARG A 179 21.63 5.31 8.41
N TRP A 180 20.87 5.06 7.36
CA TRP A 180 21.43 4.51 6.12
C TRP A 180 22.23 5.51 5.30
N TYR A 181 21.82 6.77 5.32
CA TYR A 181 22.49 7.82 4.55
C TYR A 181 23.41 8.70 5.40
N ASN A 182 23.55 8.38 6.70
CA ASN A 182 24.34 9.14 7.67
C ASN A 182 24.06 10.66 7.60
N THR A 183 22.78 11.02 7.48
CA THR A 183 22.35 12.42 7.31
C THR A 183 21.82 12.99 8.61
N LYS A 184 22.13 14.26 8.85
CA LYS A 184 21.58 15.03 9.98
C LYS A 184 20.17 15.56 9.69
N ASP A 185 19.79 15.61 8.42
CA ASP A 185 18.49 16.11 7.97
C ASP A 185 17.80 15.08 7.05
N PRO A 186 17.13 14.07 7.64
CA PRO A 186 16.39 13.08 6.87
C PRO A 186 15.16 13.67 6.16
N VAL A 187 14.58 14.77 6.67
CA VAL A 187 13.41 15.42 6.07
C VAL A 187 13.77 16.06 4.74
N ALA A 188 14.88 16.79 4.67
CA ALA A 188 15.36 17.36 3.40
C ALA A 188 15.74 16.28 2.39
N MET A 189 16.21 15.12 2.85
CA MET A 189 16.55 14.00 1.98
C MET A 189 15.30 13.37 1.36
N ILE A 190 14.29 13.05 2.17
CA ILE A 190 13.01 12.51 1.70
C ILE A 190 12.31 13.52 0.77
N SER A 191 12.39 14.82 1.07
CA SER A 191 11.80 15.88 0.24
C SER A 191 12.33 15.89 -1.20
N LYS A 192 13.58 15.45 -1.42
CA LYS A 192 14.18 15.35 -2.76
C LYS A 192 13.73 14.09 -3.51
N ASN A 193 13.51 12.99 -2.79
CA ASN A 193 13.08 11.73 -3.39
C ASN A 193 12.28 10.88 -2.39
N PRO A 194 10.95 11.06 -2.31
CA PRO A 194 10.11 10.29 -1.38
C PRO A 194 10.12 8.78 -1.65
N LYS A 195 10.39 8.36 -2.91
CA LYS A 195 10.42 6.96 -3.31
C LYS A 195 11.53 6.15 -2.64
N LEU A 196 12.52 6.81 -2.03
CA LEU A 196 13.54 6.13 -1.22
C LEU A 196 12.90 5.29 -0.12
N LEU A 197 11.71 5.68 0.37
CA LEU A 197 10.98 5.02 1.43
C LEU A 197 10.17 3.79 0.98
N LEU A 198 9.86 3.66 -0.32
CA LEU A 198 9.11 2.51 -0.83
C LEU A 198 9.93 1.22 -0.78
N ASN A 199 11.25 1.33 -0.92
CA ASN A 199 12.16 0.17 -0.84
C ASN A 199 12.43 -0.27 0.62
N VAL A 200 12.04 0.55 1.59
CA VAL A 200 12.30 0.38 3.04
C VAL A 200 11.25 -0.51 3.66
N GLU A 201 10.01 -0.31 3.24
CA GLU A 201 8.85 -1.07 3.68
C GLU A 201 9.04 -2.57 3.41
N GLU A 202 9.63 -2.94 2.27
CA GLU A 202 9.91 -4.34 1.92
C GLU A 202 11.08 -4.95 2.73
N ALA A 203 12.00 -4.14 3.23
CA ALA A 203 13.23 -4.61 3.86
C ALA A 203 13.19 -4.69 5.39
N ASP A 204 12.35 -3.89 6.05
CA ASP A 204 12.52 -3.58 7.48
C ASP A 204 11.31 -3.89 8.38
N LEU A 205 10.17 -4.30 7.82
CA LEU A 205 8.99 -4.70 8.62
C LEU A 205 9.16 -6.05 9.34
N GLU A 206 10.14 -6.88 8.95
CA GLU A 206 10.37 -8.20 9.55
C GLU A 206 11.51 -8.25 10.59
N ALA A 207 12.30 -7.19 10.76
CA ALA A 207 13.63 -7.32 11.38
C ALA A 207 13.87 -6.61 12.73
N ASP A 208 13.06 -5.63 13.15
CA ASP A 208 13.37 -4.88 14.39
C ASP A 208 12.48 -5.28 15.60
N PRO A 209 13.03 -5.98 16.63
CA PRO A 209 12.31 -6.30 17.86
C PRO A 209 11.97 -5.08 18.74
N LEU A 210 12.43 -3.86 18.40
CA LEU A 210 12.07 -2.62 19.09
C LEU A 210 10.68 -2.07 18.73
N TYR A 211 9.90 -2.81 17.91
CA TYR A 211 8.55 -2.47 17.43
C TYR A 211 7.47 -2.19 18.51
N GLY A 212 7.84 -2.14 19.80
CA GLY A 212 6.97 -1.79 20.92
C GLY A 212 7.39 -0.58 21.76
N LEU A 213 8.55 0.04 21.48
CA LEU A 213 8.93 1.29 22.15
C LEU A 213 8.27 2.44 21.40
N SER A 214 7.03 2.76 21.78
CA SER A 214 6.34 3.95 21.29
C SER A 214 7.21 5.18 21.53
N LEU A 215 7.86 5.69 20.48
CA LEU A 215 8.38 7.04 20.48
C LEU A 215 7.17 7.95 20.69
N ASN A 216 7.03 8.48 21.90
CA ASN A 216 5.91 9.34 22.25
C ASN A 216 6.14 10.71 21.60
N LEU A 217 5.68 10.83 20.36
CA LEU A 217 5.86 12.01 19.52
C LEU A 217 5.17 13.27 20.06
N SER A 218 4.23 13.13 21.00
CA SER A 218 3.58 14.30 21.62
C SER A 218 4.47 15.04 22.62
N THR A 219 5.58 14.43 23.08
CA THR A 219 6.49 15.02 24.07
C THR A 219 7.75 15.62 23.43
N ILE A 220 7.91 15.47 22.10
CA ILE A 220 9.09 15.93 21.37
C ILE A 220 8.80 17.35 20.85
N ASP A 221 9.16 18.36 21.64
CA ASP A 221 9.06 19.77 21.23
C ASP A 221 10.15 20.17 20.21
N THR A 222 11.25 19.42 20.18
CA THR A 222 12.34 19.54 19.22
C THR A 222 12.82 18.15 18.84
N TRP A 223 12.92 17.86 17.55
CA TRP A 223 13.62 16.68 17.03
C TRP A 223 15.11 16.81 17.32
N ASP A 224 15.50 16.56 18.56
CA ASP A 224 16.90 16.36 18.91
C ASP A 224 17.21 14.90 18.62
N PHE A 225 17.78 14.64 17.44
CA PHE A 225 18.19 13.32 16.95
C PHE A 225 19.35 12.71 17.75
N GLY A 226 19.42 12.98 19.06
CA GLY A 226 20.49 12.50 19.92
C GLY A 226 21.83 12.70 19.23
N LEU A 227 22.31 13.94 19.18
CA LEU A 227 23.76 14.13 19.18
C LEU A 227 24.25 13.51 20.51
N GLN A 228 24.38 12.18 20.53
CA GLN A 228 25.33 11.51 21.39
C GLN A 228 26.65 12.09 20.92
N LYS A 229 27.04 13.17 21.61
CA LYS A 229 28.29 13.86 21.48
C LYS A 229 29.32 12.74 21.61
N VAL A 230 29.82 12.24 20.48
CA VAL A 230 30.90 11.27 20.46
C VAL A 230 32.01 12.00 21.19
N GLY A 231 32.25 11.56 22.43
CA GLY A 231 33.18 12.19 23.36
C GLY A 231 34.58 12.09 22.78
N GLY A 232 34.93 13.06 21.95
CA GLY A 232 36.27 13.37 21.53
C GLY A 232 36.83 14.44 22.46
N ASP A 233 37.83 14.01 23.21
CA ASP A 233 38.90 14.76 23.84
C ASP A 233 38.60 15.78 24.94
N GLY A 234 39.51 15.79 25.92
CA GLY A 234 39.97 17.04 26.48
C GLY A 234 39.92 17.13 27.99
N ASP A 235 40.99 16.63 28.60
CA ASP A 235 41.59 17.14 29.82
C ASP A 235 41.45 18.67 30.01
N GLY A 236 41.23 19.11 31.26
CA GLY A 236 41.43 20.51 31.65
C GLY A 236 40.33 21.17 32.48
N GLY A 237 40.44 21.05 33.81
CA GLY A 237 40.52 22.25 34.65
C GLY A 237 39.23 22.84 35.26
N GLU A 238 39.42 23.22 36.53
CA GLU A 238 38.68 24.22 37.32
C GLU A 238 37.35 23.84 37.98
N ALA A 239 37.52 23.48 39.25
CA ALA A 239 36.56 23.65 40.32
C ALA A 239 36.04 25.09 40.40
N ALA A 240 34.73 25.27 40.27
CA ALA A 240 34.04 26.48 40.70
C ALA A 240 32.96 26.10 41.73
N THR A 241 33.21 26.59 42.93
CA THR A 241 32.43 26.53 44.16
C THR A 241 30.96 26.93 44.00
N ALA A 242 30.10 26.17 44.66
CA ALA A 242 28.67 26.38 44.80
C ALA A 242 28.32 27.73 45.46
N ALA A 243 27.40 28.46 44.84
CA ALA A 243 26.68 29.56 45.47
C ALA A 243 25.38 29.05 46.12
N PRO A 244 25.07 29.43 47.37
CA PRO A 244 23.88 28.95 48.08
C PRO A 244 22.58 29.64 47.63
N ALA A 245 21.49 28.86 47.65
CA ALA A 245 20.15 29.28 47.28
C ALA A 245 19.55 30.35 48.23
N PRO A 246 18.69 31.25 47.73
CA PRO A 246 18.00 32.24 48.55
C PRO A 246 16.87 31.62 49.39
N ALA A 247 16.80 32.07 50.64
CA ALA A 247 15.87 31.64 51.68
C ALA A 247 14.40 31.95 51.35
N GLN A 248 13.51 31.00 51.62
CA GLN A 248 12.06 31.18 51.56
C GLN A 248 11.55 31.92 52.82
N PRO A 249 10.62 32.90 52.68
CA PRO A 249 9.99 33.56 53.82
C PRO A 249 8.94 32.65 54.47
N GLN A 250 9.02 32.54 55.81
CA GLN A 250 8.04 31.84 56.64
C GLN A 250 6.69 32.57 56.68
N PRO A 251 5.55 31.86 56.68
CA PRO A 251 4.25 32.45 56.87
C PRO A 251 4.01 32.81 58.35
N GLN A 252 3.55 34.04 58.61
CA GLN A 252 3.09 34.45 59.94
C GLN A 252 1.71 33.85 60.23
N PRO A 253 1.46 33.33 61.44
CA PRO A 253 0.14 32.91 61.89
C PRO A 253 -0.74 34.12 62.27
N ALA A 254 -2.05 33.89 62.17
CA ALA A 254 -3.17 34.83 62.22
C ALA A 254 -3.27 35.73 63.47
#